data_AF-A0A6S7IGR9-F1
#
_entry.id   AF-A0A6S7IGR9-F1
#
_cell.length_a   1.000
_cell.length_b   1.000
_cell.length_c   1.000
_cell.angle_alpha   90.00
_cell.angle_beta   90.00
_cell.angle_gamma   90.00
#
_symmetry.space_group_name_H-M   'P 1'
#
loop_
_entity.id
_entity.type
_entity.pdbx_description
1 polymer ?
#
loop_
_entity_poly.entity_id
_entity_poly.type
_entity_poly.pdbx_seq_one_letter_code
_entity_poly.pdbx_strand_id
1 'polypeptide(L)'
;VLPFFVIDKLGYLTGVPGLFIAALFSGSLSTVSSGINSLTAIILEDIIKKIKKNIPDSEATFLSKIIGVIYGGIIIMGAIALRFAKVPLLIQLTASLFNISAGPLLGLFTLGMLSKRANWKGAYIGTICSFVVLGWIYIGSLYYPSPNVSAPPTSVEKCVVFNATRSNMKVKNDSVPLAGLYGLSFLYYGAVGML
;
A
#
# COMPACT_ATOMS: atom_id res chain seq x y z
N VAL A 1 13.73 12.70 2.82
CA VAL A 1 15.14 12.20 2.79
C VAL A 1 15.73 12.30 1.39
N LEU A 2 15.18 11.62 0.37
CA LEU A 2 15.75 11.61 -0.98
C LEU A 2 15.89 13.00 -1.65
N PRO A 3 14.89 13.90 -1.63
CA PRO A 3 15.05 15.22 -2.25
C PRO A 3 16.12 16.08 -1.56
N PHE A 4 16.21 15.99 -0.23
CA PHE A 4 17.23 16.69 0.55
C PHE A 4 18.64 16.20 0.21
N PHE A 5 18.82 14.89 0.07
CA PHE A 5 20.10 14.30 -0.33
C PHE A 5 20.55 14.76 -1.72
N VAL A 6 19.64 14.83 -2.70
CA VAL A 6 19.96 15.32 -4.05
C VAL A 6 20.37 16.78 -4.02
N ILE A 7 19.69 17.61 -3.22
CA ILE A 7 20.08 19.02 -3.05
C ILE A 7 21.46 19.13 -2.37
N ASP A 8 21.73 18.31 -1.35
CA ASP A 8 23.01 18.33 -0.61
C ASP A 8 24.20 17.87 -1.47
N LYS A 9 24.04 16.77 -2.22
CA LYS A 9 25.15 16.17 -2.98
C LYS A 9 25.28 16.65 -4.41
N LEU A 10 24.19 17.02 -5.07
CA LEU A 10 24.15 17.41 -6.47
C LEU A 10 23.75 18.87 -6.65
N GLY A 11 23.62 19.64 -5.56
CA GLY A 11 23.29 21.07 -5.59
C GLY A 11 24.32 21.93 -6.34
N TYR A 12 25.56 21.46 -6.48
CA TYR A 12 26.60 22.12 -7.26
C TYR A 12 26.35 22.08 -8.78
N LEU A 13 25.50 21.17 -9.26
CA LEU A 13 25.13 21.05 -10.68
C LEU A 13 23.84 21.85 -10.94
N THR A 14 23.97 23.06 -11.48
CA THR A 14 22.82 23.91 -11.83
C THR A 14 21.84 23.17 -12.74
N GLY A 15 20.57 23.13 -12.36
CA GLY A 15 19.49 22.49 -13.11
C GLY A 15 19.22 21.02 -12.76
N VAL A 16 20.20 20.27 -12.24
CA VAL A 16 20.01 18.84 -11.90
C VAL A 16 19.01 18.62 -10.75
N PRO A 17 19.06 19.35 -9.63
CA PRO A 17 18.03 19.25 -8.59
C PRO A 17 16.63 19.61 -9.10
N GLY A 18 16.53 20.60 -10.00
CA GLY A 18 15.27 21.01 -10.62
C GLY A 18 14.69 19.93 -11.53
N LEU A 19 15.53 19.33 -12.39
CA LEU A 19 15.17 18.21 -13.24
C LEU A 19 14.71 16.99 -12.42
N PHE A 20 15.41 16.70 -11.32
CA PHE A 20 15.04 15.61 -10.40
C PHE A 20 13.65 15.81 -9.80
N ILE A 21 13.37 17.01 -9.28
CA ILE A 21 12.07 17.34 -8.69
C ILE A 21 10.98 17.30 -9.77
N ALA A 22 11.24 17.82 -10.98
CA ALA A 22 10.30 17.77 -12.09
C ALA A 22 9.96 16.34 -12.50
N ALA A 23 10.96 15.45 -12.59
CA ALA A 23 10.77 14.04 -12.90
C ALA A 23 9.95 13.31 -11.82
N LEU A 24 10.23 13.58 -10.54
CA LEU A 24 9.47 13.01 -9.42
C LEU A 24 8.00 13.42 -9.45
N PHE A 25 7.71 14.71 -9.66
CA PHE A 25 6.33 15.18 -9.77
C PHE A 25 5.64 14.61 -11.01
N SER A 26 6.32 14.58 -12.15
CA SER A 26 5.78 14.00 -13.39
C SER A 26 5.40 12.52 -13.21
N GLY A 27 6.29 11.70 -12.66
CA GLY A 27 6.01 10.28 -12.40
C GLY A 27 4.87 10.07 -11.40
N SER A 28 4.82 10.88 -10.34
CA SER A 28 3.76 10.83 -9.34
C SER A 28 2.40 11.22 -9.95
N LEU A 29 2.36 12.32 -10.71
CA LEU A 29 1.15 12.80 -11.38
C LEU A 29 0.66 11.82 -12.45
N SER A 30 1.57 11.16 -13.17
CA SER A 30 1.22 10.13 -14.16
C SER A 30 0.49 8.94 -13.51
N THR A 31 0.98 8.49 -12.35
CA THR A 31 0.36 7.38 -11.60
C THR A 31 -0.99 7.78 -11.02
N VAL A 32 -1.11 8.99 -10.47
CA VAL A 32 -2.38 9.50 -9.94
C VAL A 32 -3.40 9.69 -11.08
N SER A 33 -2.96 10.23 -12.22
CA SER A 33 -3.82 10.43 -13.38
C SER A 33 -4.31 9.11 -13.96
N SER A 34 -3.45 8.11 -14.12
CA SER A 34 -3.87 6.79 -14.61
C SER A 34 -4.85 6.13 -13.63
N GLY A 35 -4.60 6.22 -12.32
CA GLY A 35 -5.52 5.71 -11.29
C GLY A 35 -6.90 6.36 -11.33
N ILE A 36 -6.97 7.70 -11.40
CA ILE A 36 -8.25 8.43 -11.49
C ILE A 36 -8.98 8.10 -12.79
N ASN A 37 -8.25 8.03 -13.91
CA ASN A 37 -8.84 7.69 -15.21
C ASN A 37 -9.41 6.27 -15.22
N SER A 38 -8.70 5.30 -14.65
CA SER A 38 -9.19 3.93 -14.51
C SER A 38 -10.41 3.83 -13.61
N LEU A 39 -10.43 4.50 -12.45
CA LEU A 39 -11.59 4.53 -11.55
C LEU A 39 -12.81 5.15 -12.23
N THR A 40 -12.60 6.25 -12.95
CA THR A 40 -13.64 6.93 -13.70
C THR A 40 -14.24 6.02 -14.77
N ALA A 41 -13.39 5.31 -15.52
CA ALA A 41 -13.82 4.35 -16.52
C ALA A 41 -14.61 3.19 -15.91
N ILE A 42 -14.13 2.60 -14.80
CA ILE A 42 -14.84 1.52 -14.09
C ILE A 42 -16.23 2.00 -13.65
N ILE A 43 -16.35 3.19 -13.04
CA ILE A 43 -17.65 3.69 -12.59
C ILE A 43 -18.60 3.91 -13.78
N LEU A 44 -18.09 4.50 -14.86
CA LEU A 44 -18.90 4.77 -16.04
C LEU A 44 -19.39 3.45 -16.70
N GLU A 45 -18.49 2.52 -16.96
CA GLU A 45 -18.78 1.27 -17.68
C GLU A 45 -19.52 0.25 -16.80
N ASP A 46 -19.05 0.03 -15.57
CA ASP A 46 -19.56 -1.04 -14.71
C ASP A 46 -20.77 -0.65 -13.87
N ILE A 47 -20.99 0.64 -13.60
CA ILE A 47 -22.10 1.10 -12.77
C ILE A 47 -23.10 1.89 -13.62
N ILE A 48 -22.66 2.98 -14.22
CA ILE A 48 -23.57 3.97 -14.81
C ILE A 48 -24.23 3.42 -16.08
N LYS A 49 -23.47 2.82 -17.00
CA LYS A 49 -24.03 2.22 -18.22
C LYS A 49 -24.89 0.97 -17.96
N LYS A 50 -24.69 0.29 -16.82
CA LYS A 50 -25.59 -0.81 -16.40
C LYS A 50 -26.94 -0.30 -15.89
N ILE A 51 -26.99 0.89 -15.29
CA ILE A 51 -28.22 1.51 -14.77
C ILE A 51 -28.96 2.30 -15.86
N LYS A 52 -28.25 3.16 -16.61
CA LYS A 52 -28.80 3.97 -17.70
C LYS A 52 -28.22 3.48 -19.02
N LYS A 53 -28.98 2.65 -19.72
CA LYS A 53 -28.61 2.13 -21.05
C LYS A 53 -28.77 3.27 -22.08
N ASN A 54 -27.77 3.45 -22.96
CA ASN A 54 -27.70 4.50 -24.00
C ASN A 54 -27.47 5.94 -23.48
N ILE A 55 -26.29 6.18 -22.91
CA ILE A 55 -25.82 7.54 -22.60
C ILE A 55 -25.06 8.08 -23.81
N PRO A 56 -25.35 9.30 -24.29
CA PRO A 56 -24.59 9.91 -25.37
C PRO A 56 -23.15 10.22 -24.93
N ASP A 57 -22.19 10.13 -25.86
CA ASP A 57 -20.76 10.27 -25.55
C ASP A 57 -20.39 11.61 -24.91
N SER A 58 -21.14 12.68 -25.22
CA SER A 58 -20.98 14.00 -24.60
C SER A 58 -21.33 14.00 -23.10
N GLU A 59 -22.45 13.39 -22.72
CA GLU A 59 -22.85 13.22 -21.31
C GLU A 59 -21.88 12.30 -20.58
N ALA A 60 -21.45 11.19 -21.21
CA ALA A 60 -20.49 10.26 -20.65
C ALA A 60 -19.14 10.92 -20.35
N THR A 61 -18.67 11.79 -21.25
CA THR A 61 -17.44 12.57 -21.07
C THR A 61 -17.58 13.59 -19.94
N PHE A 62 -18.70 14.32 -19.89
CA PHE A 62 -18.95 15.29 -18.83
C PHE A 62 -18.99 14.62 -17.45
N LEU A 63 -19.68 13.49 -17.36
CA LEU A 63 -19.77 12.69 -16.14
C LEU A 63 -18.41 12.14 -15.71
N SER A 64 -17.60 11.69 -16.67
CA SER A 64 -16.23 11.25 -16.42
C SER A 64 -15.38 12.36 -15.80
N LYS A 65 -15.49 13.59 -16.32
CA LYS A 65 -14.79 14.76 -15.74
C LYS A 65 -15.22 15.04 -14.31
N ILE A 66 -16.53 14.99 -14.03
CA ILE A 66 -17.06 15.20 -12.67
C ILE A 66 -16.53 14.14 -11.71
N ILE A 67 -16.61 12.86 -12.09
CA ILE A 67 -16.11 11.75 -11.28
C ILE A 67 -14.61 11.94 -11.01
N GLY A 68 -13.82 12.27 -12.03
CA GLY A 68 -12.39 12.54 -11.90
C GLY A 68 -12.08 13.67 -10.91
N VAL A 69 -12.82 14.77 -10.96
CA VAL A 69 -12.66 15.90 -10.01
C VAL A 69 -13.02 15.48 -8.58
N ILE A 70 -14.09 14.71 -8.38
CA ILE A 70 -14.49 14.21 -7.06
C ILE A 70 -13.40 13.31 -6.48
N TYR A 71 -12.90 12.33 -7.23
CA TYR A 71 -11.83 11.45 -6.76
C TYR A 71 -10.52 12.20 -6.52
N GLY A 72 -10.18 13.17 -7.37
CA GLY A 72 -9.06 14.07 -7.14
C GLY A 72 -9.19 14.82 -5.81
N GLY A 73 -10.38 15.34 -5.51
CA GLY A 73 -10.69 15.99 -4.23
C GLY A 73 -10.54 15.05 -3.03
N ILE A 74 -11.04 13.81 -3.14
CA ILE A 74 -10.91 12.80 -2.09
C ILE A 74 -9.43 12.47 -1.81
N ILE A 75 -8.62 12.33 -2.87
CA ILE A 75 -7.18 12.06 -2.75
C ILE A 75 -6.47 13.23 -2.04
N ILE A 76 -6.78 14.48 -2.40
CA ILE A 76 -6.22 15.67 -1.75
C ILE A 76 -6.60 15.74 -0.27
N MET A 77 -7.88 15.51 0.05
CA MET A 77 -8.37 15.48 1.43
C MET A 77 -7.69 14.39 2.25
N GLY A 78 -7.53 13.20 1.67
CA GLY A 78 -6.79 12.09 2.29
C GLY A 78 -5.32 12.43 2.54
N ALA A 79 -4.64 13.07 1.57
CA ALA A 79 -3.25 13.50 1.72
C ALA A 79 -3.10 14.53 2.86
N ILE A 80 -4.04 15.47 2.99
CA ILE A 80 -4.08 16.44 4.08
C ILE A 80 -4.32 15.72 5.42
N ALA A 81 -5.26 14.79 5.49
CA ALA A 81 -5.54 14.02 6.70
C ALA A 81 -4.32 13.23 7.19
N LEU A 82 -3.59 12.56 6.27
CA LEU A 82 -2.36 11.83 6.60
C LEU A 82 -1.26 12.75 7.14
N ARG A 83 -1.17 13.98 6.64
CA ARG A 83 -0.23 14.98 7.16
C ARG A 83 -0.53 15.32 8.62
N PHE A 84 -1.80 15.48 8.98
CA PHE A 84 -2.21 15.76 10.37
C PHE A 84 -2.07 14.54 11.28
N ALA A 85 -2.28 13.33 10.75
CA ALA A 85 -2.18 12.07 11.50
C ALA A 85 -0.74 11.69 11.91
N LYS A 86 0.29 12.43 11.46
CA LYS A 86 1.71 12.16 11.77
C LYS A 86 2.11 10.69 11.59
N VAL A 87 1.63 10.07 10.51
CA VAL A 87 1.96 8.67 10.21
C VAL A 87 3.47 8.47 10.11
N PRO A 88 4.06 7.54 10.89
CA PRO A 88 5.50 7.45 11.08
C PRO A 88 6.26 7.01 9.82
N LEU A 89 5.62 6.23 8.92
CA LEU A 89 6.21 5.80 7.66
C LEU A 89 5.17 5.63 6.54
N LEU A 90 5.14 6.59 5.61
CA LEU A 90 4.23 6.56 4.46
C LEU A 90 4.44 5.35 3.54
N ILE A 91 5.69 4.93 3.34
CA ILE A 91 6.04 3.80 2.47
C ILE A 91 5.43 2.50 2.99
N GLN A 92 5.44 2.30 4.30
CA GLN A 92 4.82 1.12 4.92
C GLN A 92 3.31 1.15 4.77
N LEU A 93 2.67 2.31 4.95
CA LEU A 93 1.24 2.47 4.76
C LEU A 93 0.82 2.16 3.32
N THR A 94 1.49 2.75 2.33
CA THR A 94 1.14 2.55 0.91
C THR A 94 1.41 1.11 0.47
N ALA A 95 2.55 0.52 0.86
CA ALA A 95 2.86 -0.87 0.54
C ALA A 95 1.88 -1.85 1.20
N SER A 96 1.47 -1.59 2.45
CA SER A 96 0.47 -2.42 3.15
C SER A 96 -0.87 -2.41 2.41
N LEU A 97 -1.39 -1.23 2.08
CA LEU A 97 -2.67 -1.08 1.37
C LEU A 97 -2.63 -1.69 -0.03
N PHE A 98 -1.51 -1.54 -0.73
CA PHE A 98 -1.31 -2.17 -2.04
C PHE A 98 -1.35 -3.70 -1.91
N ASN A 99 -0.61 -4.27 -0.96
CA ASN A 99 -0.54 -5.72 -0.75
C ASN A 99 -1.88 -6.31 -0.26
N ILE A 100 -2.59 -5.61 0.63
CA ILE A 100 -3.92 -6.02 1.11
C ILE A 100 -4.93 -6.11 -0.04
N SER A 101 -4.79 -5.24 -1.05
CA SER A 101 -5.66 -5.23 -2.23
C SER A 101 -5.21 -6.24 -3.30
N ALA A 102 -3.91 -6.29 -3.57
CA ALA A 102 -3.32 -7.13 -4.60
C ALA A 102 -3.36 -8.63 -4.25
N GLY A 103 -3.21 -8.99 -2.97
CA GLY A 103 -3.20 -10.39 -2.51
C GLY A 103 -4.48 -11.16 -2.87
N PRO A 104 -5.67 -10.72 -2.41
CA PRO A 104 -6.94 -11.37 -2.73
C PRO A 104 -7.23 -11.41 -4.24
N LEU A 105 -6.88 -10.34 -4.98
CA LEU A 105 -7.02 -10.32 -6.44
C LEU A 105 -6.13 -11.36 -7.12
N LEU A 106 -4.88 -11.48 -6.69
CA LEU A 106 -3.95 -12.50 -7.18
C LEU A 106 -4.48 -13.91 -6.89
N GLY A 107 -4.99 -14.15 -5.67
CA GLY A 107 -5.63 -15.41 -5.30
C GLY A 107 -6.83 -15.75 -6.17
N LEU A 108 -7.71 -14.76 -6.39
CA LEU A 108 -8.90 -14.90 -7.25
C LEU A 108 -8.54 -15.25 -8.70
N PHE A 109 -7.60 -14.51 -9.31
CA PHE A 109 -7.16 -14.80 -10.68
C PHE A 109 -6.45 -16.15 -10.79
N THR A 110 -5.59 -16.47 -9.82
CA THR A 110 -4.88 -17.76 -9.79
C THR A 110 -5.85 -18.93 -9.65
N LEU A 111 -6.87 -18.81 -8.79
CA LEU A 111 -7.92 -19.80 -8.65
C LEU A 111 -8.68 -20.00 -9.97
N GLY A 112 -9.02 -18.91 -10.66
CA GLY A 112 -9.70 -18.97 -11.96
C GLY A 112 -8.85 -19.58 -13.08
N MET A 113 -7.53 -19.36 -13.07
CA MET A 113 -6.61 -19.90 -14.06
C MET A 113 -6.28 -21.39 -13.83
N LEU A 114 -6.06 -21.79 -12.57
CA LEU A 114 -5.56 -23.13 -12.25
C LEU A 114 -6.67 -24.15 -11.93
N SER A 115 -7.86 -23.70 -11.51
CA SER A 115 -8.93 -24.60 -11.10
C SER A 115 -10.11 -24.60 -12.07
N LYS A 116 -10.33 -25.74 -12.73
CA LYS A 116 -11.52 -25.99 -13.56
C LYS A 116 -12.81 -26.20 -12.74
N ARG A 117 -12.70 -26.33 -11.41
CA ARG A 117 -13.82 -26.57 -10.48
C ARG A 117 -14.20 -25.33 -9.66
N ALA A 118 -13.59 -24.17 -9.94
CA ALA A 118 -13.89 -22.94 -9.24
C ALA A 118 -15.31 -22.45 -9.57
N ASN A 119 -16.10 -22.19 -8.53
CA ASN A 119 -17.46 -21.66 -8.66
C ASN A 119 -17.47 -20.16 -8.29
N TRP A 120 -18.36 -19.38 -8.92
CA TRP A 120 -18.49 -17.94 -8.65
C TRP A 120 -18.79 -17.62 -7.18
N LYS A 121 -19.59 -18.46 -6.49
CA LYS A 121 -19.90 -18.30 -5.07
C LYS A 121 -18.66 -18.44 -4.19
N GLY A 122 -17.85 -19.48 -4.46
CA GLY A 122 -16.62 -19.73 -3.71
C GLY A 122 -15.57 -18.65 -3.95
N ALA A 123 -15.42 -18.21 -5.20
CA ALA A 123 -14.57 -17.09 -5.56
C ALA A 123 -14.98 -15.79 -4.84
N TYR A 124 -16.28 -15.47 -4.81
CA TYR A 124 -16.79 -14.27 -4.14
C TYR A 124 -16.59 -14.31 -2.61
N ILE A 125 -16.97 -15.43 -1.97
CA ILE A 125 -16.84 -15.60 -0.51
C ILE A 125 -15.37 -15.63 -0.11
N GLY A 126 -14.52 -16.34 -0.86
CA GLY A 126 -13.08 -16.41 -0.61
C GLY A 126 -12.43 -15.04 -0.61
N THR A 127 -12.66 -14.24 -1.66
CA THR A 127 -12.12 -12.87 -1.74
C THR A 127 -12.57 -12.00 -0.56
N ILE A 128 -13.84 -12.06 -0.16
CA ILE A 128 -14.35 -11.31 1.00
C ILE A 128 -13.67 -11.78 2.29
N CYS A 129 -13.58 -13.09 2.51
CA CYS A 129 -12.89 -13.66 3.67
C CYS A 129 -11.43 -13.21 3.74
N SER A 130 -10.70 -13.21 2.62
CA SER A 130 -9.31 -12.74 2.57
C SER A 130 -9.19 -11.26 2.96
N PHE A 131 -10.09 -10.39 2.48
CA PHE A 131 -10.12 -8.98 2.89
C PHE A 131 -10.42 -8.80 4.39
N VAL A 132 -11.35 -9.58 4.94
CA VAL A 132 -11.69 -9.52 6.37
C VAL A 132 -10.51 -9.97 7.24
N VAL A 133 -9.86 -11.07 6.88
CA VAL A 133 -8.68 -11.59 7.62
C VAL A 133 -7.53 -10.61 7.54
N LEU A 134 -7.23 -10.06 6.36
CA LEU A 134 -6.18 -9.04 6.22
C LEU A 134 -6.50 -7.75 6.96
N GLY A 135 -7.76 -7.32 6.94
CA GLY A 135 -8.22 -6.17 7.72
C GLY A 135 -8.01 -6.40 9.22
N TRP A 136 -8.36 -7.59 9.72
CA TRP A 136 -8.14 -7.97 11.11
C TRP A 136 -6.65 -7.94 11.49
N ILE A 137 -5.79 -8.53 10.66
CA ILE A 137 -4.33 -8.54 10.88
C ILE A 137 -3.77 -7.12 10.87
N TYR A 138 -4.16 -6.32 9.88
CA TYR A 138 -3.69 -4.94 9.74
C TYR A 138 -4.10 -4.08 10.94
N ILE A 139 -5.37 -4.15 11.36
CA ILE A 139 -5.85 -3.41 12.53
C ILE A 139 -5.10 -3.88 13.79
N GLY A 140 -4.93 -5.19 13.97
CA GLY A 140 -4.13 -5.74 15.08
C GLY A 140 -2.68 -5.27 15.06
N SER A 141 -2.06 -5.09 13.89
CA SER A 141 -0.70 -4.55 13.75
C SER A 141 -0.57 -3.08 14.17
N LEU A 142 -1.68 -2.32 14.13
CA LEU A 142 -1.72 -0.94 14.63
C LEU A 142 -1.80 -0.88 16.16
N TYR A 143 -2.52 -1.82 16.79
CA TYR A 143 -2.68 -1.89 18.25
C TYR A 143 -1.49 -2.55 18.95
N TYR A 144 -0.91 -3.58 18.33
CA TYR A 144 0.24 -4.32 18.84
C TYR A 144 1.41 -4.17 17.88
N PRO A 145 2.04 -2.99 17.82
CA PRO A 145 3.18 -2.78 16.96
C PRO A 145 4.29 -3.76 17.35
N SER A 146 4.87 -4.43 16.36
CA SER A 146 6.06 -5.27 16.56
C SER A 146 7.09 -4.47 17.36
N PRO A 147 7.74 -5.05 18.39
CA PRO A 147 8.79 -4.36 19.09
C PRO A 147 9.79 -3.88 18.04
N ASN A 148 10.07 -2.57 18.04
CA ASN A 148 11.04 -1.97 17.13
C ASN A 148 12.26 -2.88 17.13
N VAL A 149 12.50 -3.57 16.02
CA VAL A 149 13.81 -4.16 15.78
C VAL A 149 14.68 -2.93 15.61
N SER A 150 15.19 -2.41 16.72
CA SER A 150 16.20 -1.38 16.73
C SER A 150 17.20 -1.84 15.70
N ALA A 151 17.36 -1.05 14.62
CA ALA A 151 18.37 -1.33 13.62
C ALA A 151 19.64 -1.70 14.40
N PRO A 152 20.25 -2.87 14.13
CA PRO A 152 21.41 -3.31 14.88
C PRO A 152 22.39 -2.13 14.91
N PRO A 153 22.93 -1.77 16.08
CA PRO A 153 23.73 -0.56 16.22
C PRO A 153 24.80 -0.57 15.14
N THR A 154 24.79 0.44 14.26
CA THR A 154 25.71 0.57 13.12
C THR A 154 27.13 0.95 13.55
N SER A 155 27.40 0.98 14.85
CA SER A 155 28.71 1.27 15.44
C SER A 155 29.34 0.00 16.00
N VAL A 156 30.52 -0.33 15.49
CA VAL A 156 31.42 -1.39 15.99
C VAL A 156 32.38 -0.88 17.07
N GLU A 157 32.26 0.38 17.47
CA GLU A 157 33.24 1.10 18.31
C GLU A 157 33.34 0.54 19.75
N LYS A 158 32.43 -0.37 20.15
CA LYS A 158 32.41 -1.03 21.47
C LYS A 158 32.33 -2.57 21.41
N CYS A 159 32.49 -3.18 20.23
CA CYS A 159 32.56 -4.64 20.14
C CYS A 159 33.97 -5.11 20.49
N VAL A 160 34.14 -5.65 21.70
CA VAL A 160 35.29 -6.49 22.02
C VAL A 160 35.29 -7.70 21.09
N VAL A 161 36.40 -7.93 20.39
CA VAL A 161 36.64 -9.12 19.57
C VAL A 161 36.69 -10.34 20.50
N PHE A 162 35.53 -10.84 20.91
CA PHE A 162 35.43 -11.99 21.79
C PHE A 162 34.44 -13.01 21.24
N ASN A 163 34.99 -14.18 20.91
CA ASN A 163 34.30 -15.43 20.61
C ASN A 163 33.38 -15.80 21.80
N ALA A 164 32.14 -15.33 21.82
CA ALA A 164 31.05 -15.90 22.59
C ALA A 164 29.71 -15.28 22.21
N THR A 165 28.87 -16.05 21.52
CA THR A 165 27.44 -15.72 21.35
C THR A 165 26.72 -15.95 22.68
N ARG A 166 26.76 -14.96 23.60
CA ARG A 166 25.86 -14.98 24.76
C ARG A 166 24.46 -14.58 24.30
N SER A 167 23.66 -15.56 23.90
CA SER A 167 22.22 -15.43 23.70
C SER A 167 21.51 -15.27 25.06
N ASN A 168 21.68 -14.11 25.71
CA ASN A 168 20.71 -13.64 26.70
C ASN A 168 19.95 -12.45 26.13
N MET A 169 19.44 -12.62 24.91
CA MET A 169 18.28 -11.87 24.50
C MET A 169 17.12 -12.43 25.33
N LYS A 170 16.81 -11.76 26.44
CA LYS A 170 15.46 -11.87 27.02
C LYS A 170 14.51 -11.38 25.93
N VAL A 171 14.08 -12.29 25.07
CA VAL A 171 12.88 -12.11 24.28
C VAL A 171 11.81 -11.91 25.34
N LYS A 172 11.36 -10.67 25.47
CA LYS A 172 10.18 -10.37 26.26
C LYS A 172 9.05 -11.09 25.52
N ASN A 173 8.77 -12.32 25.93
CA ASN A 173 7.58 -13.05 25.54
C ASN A 173 6.42 -12.29 26.20
N ASP A 174 6.07 -11.14 25.64
CA ASP A 174 4.76 -10.55 25.88
C ASP A 174 3.78 -11.62 25.38
N SER A 175 3.13 -12.25 26.35
CA SER A 175 2.29 -13.44 26.25
C SER A 175 0.97 -13.13 25.56
N VAL A 176 1.04 -12.58 24.34
CA VAL A 176 -0.11 -12.47 23.45
C VAL A 176 0.03 -13.62 22.45
N PRO A 177 -0.86 -14.63 22.47
CA PRO A 177 -0.77 -15.80 21.58
C PRO A 177 -0.81 -15.46 20.08
N LEU A 178 -1.07 -14.20 19.71
CA LEU A 178 -1.05 -13.66 18.34
C LEU A 178 0.01 -12.57 18.09
N ALA A 179 0.93 -12.30 19.04
CA ALA A 179 1.95 -11.25 18.87
C ALA A 179 2.79 -11.41 17.58
N GLY A 180 3.11 -12.65 17.19
CA GLY A 180 3.84 -12.93 15.95
C GLY A 180 3.02 -12.67 14.69
N LEU A 181 1.70 -12.81 14.74
CA LEU A 181 0.79 -12.57 13.61
C LEU A 181 0.63 -11.07 13.35
N TYR A 182 0.52 -10.25 14.40
CA TYR A 182 0.43 -8.79 14.29
C TYR A 182 1.79 -8.13 14.04
N GLY A 183 2.90 -8.81 14.34
CA GLY A 183 4.25 -8.40 13.97
C GLY A 183 4.68 -8.80 12.55
N LEU A 184 3.78 -9.34 11.73
CA LEU A 184 4.07 -9.75 10.36
C LEU A 184 4.49 -8.54 9.52
N SER A 185 5.59 -8.67 8.77
CA SER A 185 6.02 -7.59 7.88
C SER A 185 4.97 -7.33 6.80
N PHE A 186 4.71 -6.05 6.50
CA PHE A 186 3.73 -5.61 5.50
C PHE A 186 3.93 -6.20 4.09
N LEU A 187 5.12 -6.72 3.78
CA LEU A 187 5.44 -7.45 2.55
C LEU A 187 4.69 -8.77 2.44
N TYR A 188 4.43 -9.45 3.56
CA TYR A 188 3.75 -10.75 3.57
C TYR A 188 2.23 -10.65 3.49
N TYR A 189 1.65 -9.44 3.61
CA TYR A 189 0.20 -9.26 3.48
C TYR A 189 -0.32 -9.71 2.11
N GLY A 190 0.47 -9.58 1.04
CA GLY A 190 0.08 -10.06 -0.28
C GLY A 190 -0.01 -11.58 -0.34
N ALA A 191 0.96 -12.28 0.24
CA ALA A 191 0.99 -13.74 0.29
C ALA A 191 -0.13 -14.29 1.19
N VAL A 192 -0.36 -13.68 2.35
CA VAL A 192 -1.46 -14.05 3.25
C VAL A 192 -2.83 -13.80 2.60
N GLY A 193 -2.98 -12.71 1.85
CA GLY A 193 -4.23 -12.41 1.15
C GLY A 193 -4.52 -13.34 -0.03
N MET A 194 -3.50 -13.99 -0.59
CA MET A 194 -3.64 -14.93 -1.70
C MET A 194 -4.15 -16.31 -1.24
N LEU A 195 -3.84 -16.69 0.01
CA LEU A 195 -4.25 -17.95 0.63
C LEU A 195 -5.73 -17.92 1.04
#